data_AF-A0A956L9I7-F1
#
_entry.id   AF-A0A956L9I7-F1
#
_cell.length_a   1.000
_cell.length_b   1.000
_cell.length_c   1.000
_cell.angle_alpha   90.00
_cell.angle_beta   90.00
_cell.angle_gamma   90.00
#
_symmetry.space_group_name_H-M   'P 1'
#
loop_
_entity.id
_entity.type
_entity.pdbx_description
1 polymer ?
#
loop_
_entity_poly.entity_id
_entity_poly.type
_entity_poly.pdbx_seq_one_letter_code
_entity_poly.pdbx_strand_id
1 'polypeptide(L)' 'TQAGFRAVRRALWLRLPLSAQRYEVETEVLVRAILAGARVTEVPVTRRPRTHGRSALHDLRDGGRILACMLRLRLRA' A
#
# COMPACT_ATOMS: atom_id res chain seq x y z
N THR A 1 6.50 -3.66 -0.52
CA THR A 1 6.39 -3.49 0.95
C THR A 1 4.99 -3.04 1.38
N GLN A 2 4.51 -3.43 2.58
CA GLN A 2 3.27 -2.96 3.24
C GLN A 2 3.50 -1.77 4.21
N ALA A 3 4.59 -1.03 4.04
CA ALA A 3 4.88 0.11 4.91
C ALA A 3 3.89 1.27 4.69
N GLY A 4 3.08 1.61 5.69
CA GLY A 4 2.22 2.80 5.64
C GLY A 4 2.99 4.12 5.64
N PHE A 5 4.20 4.13 6.24
CA PHE A 5 5.10 5.29 6.17
C PHE A 5 5.84 5.30 4.83
N ARG A 6 5.43 6.21 3.94
CA ARG A 6 5.94 6.35 2.57
C ARG A 6 5.75 7.78 2.09
N ALA A 7 6.49 8.15 1.05
CA ALA A 7 6.30 9.40 0.34
C ALA A 7 6.03 9.14 -1.15
N VAL A 8 5.11 9.90 -1.74
CA VAL A 8 4.78 9.85 -3.18
C VAL A 8 4.73 11.28 -3.69
N ARG A 9 5.30 11.54 -4.88
CA ARG A 9 5.19 12.86 -5.51
C ARG A 9 3.73 13.17 -5.81
N ARG A 10 3.27 14.38 -5.48
CA ARG A 10 1.89 14.84 -5.75
C ARG A 10 1.47 14.63 -7.20
N ALA A 11 2.32 14.96 -8.16
CA ALA A 11 2.03 14.81 -9.59
C ALA A 11 1.79 13.35 -10.00
N LEU A 12 2.50 12.40 -9.37
CA LEU A 12 2.24 10.97 -9.57
C LEU A 12 0.93 10.57 -8.89
N TRP A 13 0.75 10.94 -7.63
CA TRP A 13 -0.44 10.61 -6.83
C TRP A 13 -1.76 10.96 -7.53
N LEU A 14 -1.85 12.17 -8.08
CA LEU A 14 -3.05 12.65 -8.78
C LEU A 14 -3.36 11.91 -10.09
N ARG A 15 -2.40 11.16 -10.64
CA ARG A 15 -2.56 10.40 -11.88
C ARG A 15 -2.84 8.91 -11.64
N LEU A 16 -2.69 8.41 -10.42
CA LEU A 16 -2.91 7.01 -10.13
C LEU A 16 -4.42 6.73 -9.95
N PRO A 17 -5.00 5.74 -10.65
CA PRO A 17 -6.40 5.35 -10.45
C PRO A 17 -6.53 4.48 -9.19
N LEU A 18 -6.52 5.14 -8.03
CA LEU A 18 -6.63 4.53 -6.71
C LEU A 18 -8.11 4.33 -6.31
N SER A 19 -8.41 3.20 -5.69
CA SER A 19 -9.77 2.81 -5.27
C SER A 19 -9.82 2.13 -3.90
N ALA A 20 -8.65 1.81 -3.33
CA ALA A 20 -8.49 1.22 -2.01
C ALA A 20 -9.10 2.08 -0.90
N GLN A 21 -9.69 1.42 0.10
CA GLN A 21 -10.38 2.08 1.23
C GLN A 21 -9.82 1.69 2.59
N ARG A 22 -8.98 0.64 2.64
CA ARG A 22 -8.31 0.15 3.86
C ARG A 22 -6.83 -0.15 3.55
N TYR A 23 -6.23 -1.05 4.31
CA TYR A 23 -4.85 -1.53 4.24
C TYR A 23 -4.42 -2.08 2.87
N GLU A 24 -5.34 -2.28 1.93
CA GLU A 24 -4.96 -2.55 0.55
C GLU A 24 -4.38 -1.32 -0.20
N VAL A 25 -4.51 -0.10 0.34
CA VAL A 25 -3.99 1.14 -0.26
C VAL A 25 -2.48 1.10 -0.41
N GLU A 26 -1.77 0.51 0.55
CA GLU A 26 -0.34 0.34 0.50
C GLU A 26 0.10 -0.46 -0.72
N THR A 27 -0.64 -1.52 -1.03
CA THR A 27 -0.42 -2.38 -2.19
C THR A 27 -0.76 -1.65 -3.47
N GLU A 28 -1.95 -1.06 -3.54
CA GLU A 28 -2.46 -0.46 -4.77
C GLU A 28 -1.58 0.71 -5.22
N VAL A 29 -1.19 1.60 -4.29
CA VAL A 29 -0.29 2.72 -4.60
C VAL A 29 1.05 2.23 -5.15
N LEU A 30 1.64 1.20 -4.53
CA LEU A 30 2.95 0.69 -4.94
C LEU A 30 2.89 0.07 -6.34
N VAL A 31 1.93 -0.83 -6.58
CA VAL A 31 1.79 -1.51 -7.87
C VAL A 31 1.44 -0.51 -8.97
N ARG A 32 0.49 0.41 -8.73
CA ARG A 32 0.10 1.44 -9.72
C ARG A 32 1.26 2.39 -10.03
N ALA A 33 2.08 2.76 -9.04
CA ALA A 33 3.26 3.57 -9.26
C ALA A 33 4.29 2.85 -10.15
N ILE A 34 4.55 1.56 -9.89
CA ILE A 34 5.46 0.74 -10.70
C ILE A 34 4.94 0.63 -12.14
N LEU A 35 3.65 0.31 -12.32
CA LEU A 35 3.02 0.22 -13.65
C LEU A 35 3.03 1.56 -14.40
N ALA A 36 3.01 2.69 -13.68
CA ALA A 36 3.17 4.03 -14.25
C ALA A 36 4.64 4.42 -14.54
N GLY A 37 5.59 3.49 -14.40
CA GLY A 37 7.01 3.72 -14.67
C GLY A 37 7.74 4.53 -13.59
N ALA A 38 7.17 4.65 -12.39
CA ALA A 38 7.82 5.38 -11.31
C ALA A 38 9.05 4.63 -10.78
N ARG A 39 10.11 5.39 -10.47
CA ARG A 39 11.25 4.86 -9.70
C ARG A 39 10.87 4.74 -8.23
N VAL A 40 11.06 3.55 -7.67
CA VAL A 40 10.77 3.23 -6.27
C VAL A 40 12.07 2.84 -5.57
N THR A 41 12.25 3.33 -4.35
CA THR A 41 13.37 2.96 -3.47
C THR A 41 12.84 2.70 -2.07
N GLU A 42 13.44 1.76 -1.36
CA GLU A 42 13.13 1.48 0.03
C GLU A 42 14.16 2.15 0.93
N VAL A 43 13.69 2.93 1.91
CA VAL A 43 14.54 3.60 2.89
C VAL A 43 14.34 2.90 4.25
N PRO A 44 15.41 2.42 4.89
CA PRO A 44 15.31 1.76 6.19
C PRO A 44 14.70 2.67 7.27
N VAL A 45 13.79 2.13 8.07
CA VAL A 45 13.19 2.82 9.23
C VAL A 45 13.06 1.88 10.41
N THR A 46 13.20 2.40 11.62
CA THR A 46 12.97 1.65 12.86
C THR A 46 11.52 1.80 13.30
N ARG A 47 10.81 0.67 13.52
CA ARG A 47 9.47 0.67 14.11
C ARG A 47 9.56 0.28 15.58
N ARG A 48 8.99 1.10 16.45
CA ARG A 48 8.87 0.81 17.88
C ARG A 48 7.51 0.17 18.17
N PRO A 49 7.40 -0.67 19.21
CA PRO A 49 6.11 -1.17 19.67
C PRO A 49 5.14 -0.01 19.98
N ARG A 50 3.86 -0.23 19.69
CA ARG A 50 2.80 0.72 20.07
C ARG A 50 2.69 0.76 21.60
N THR A 51 2.72 1.95 22.19
CA THR A 51 2.65 2.13 23.64
C THR A 51 1.22 2.09 24.19
N HIS A 52 0.24 2.57 23.43
CA HIS A 52 -1.16 2.65 23.87
C HIS A 52 -2.13 2.36 22.72
N GLY A 53 -3.33 1.88 23.05
CA GLY A 53 -4.39 1.57 22.08
C GLY A 53 -4.25 0.20 21.41
N ARG A 54 -5.28 -0.20 20.66
CA ARG A 54 -5.32 -1.49 19.95
C ARG A 54 -5.18 -1.29 18.45
N SER A 55 -4.67 -2.31 17.76
CA SER A 55 -4.65 -2.33 16.31
C SER A 55 -6.07 -2.43 15.76
N ALA A 56 -6.39 -1.64 14.74
CA ALA A 56 -7.61 -1.81 13.95
C ALA A 56 -7.44 -2.82 12.79
N LEU A 57 -6.22 -3.37 12.64
CA LEU A 57 -5.90 -4.41 11.66
C LEU A 57 -6.40 -5.76 12.15
N HIS A 58 -7.17 -6.43 11.31
CA HIS A 58 -7.63 -7.79 11.51
C HIS A 58 -6.89 -8.71 10.54
N ASP A 59 -5.91 -9.46 11.04
CA ASP A 59 -4.89 -10.15 10.24
C ASP A 59 -5.46 -10.96 9.07
N LEU A 60 -6.47 -11.80 9.30
CA LEU A 60 -7.06 -12.63 8.25
C LEU A 60 -7.95 -11.84 7.28
N ARG A 61 -8.80 -10.95 7.80
CA ARG A 61 -9.78 -10.21 6.97
C ARG A 61 -9.07 -9.17 6.11
N ASP A 62 -8.22 -8.35 6.72
CA ASP A 62 -7.47 -7.32 6.01
C ASP A 62 -6.37 -7.96 5.15
N GLY A 63 -5.75 -9.06 5.60
CA GLY A 63 -4.85 -9.86 4.78
C GLY A 63 -5.52 -10.41 3.51
N GLY A 64 -6.73 -10.95 3.63
CA GLY A 64 -7.53 -11.40 2.48
C GLY A 64 -7.85 -10.27 1.50
N ARG A 65 -8.19 -9.07 2.00
CA ARG A 65 -8.42 -7.87 1.16
C ARG A 65 -7.16 -7.45 0.40
N ILE A 66 -6.01 -7.46 1.08
CA ILE A 66 -4.70 -7.16 0.47
C ILE A 66 -4.39 -8.16 -0.63
N LEU A 67 -4.56 -9.47 -0.38
CA LEU A 67 -4.34 -10.52 -1.37
C LEU A 67 -5.28 -10.36 -2.58
N ALA A 68 -6.58 -10.14 -2.35
CA ALA A 68 -7.54 -9.88 -3.41
C ALA A 68 -7.16 -8.64 -4.24
N CYS A 69 -6.65 -7.58 -3.59
CA CYS A 69 -6.13 -6.40 -4.29
C CYS A 69 -4.94 -6.75 -5.19
N MET A 70 -3.96 -7.51 -4.69
CA MET A 70 -2.81 -7.98 -5.47
C MET A 70 -3.25 -8.79 -6.70
N LEU A 71 -4.15 -9.75 -6.52
CA LEU A 71 -4.66 -10.59 -7.61
C LEU A 71 -5.41 -9.76 -8.65
N ARG A 72 -6.31 -8.87 -8.20
CA ARG A 72 -7.07 -7.98 -9.09
C ARG A 72 -6.16 -7.06 -9.90
N LEU A 73 -5.09 -6.53 -9.30
CA LEU A 73 -4.13 -5.68 -10.02
C LEU A 73 -3.27 -6.49 -10.99
N ARG A 74 -2.88 -7.71 -10.63
CA ARG A 74 -2.14 -8.62 -11.52
C ARG A 74 -2.95 -9.02 -12.75
N LEU A 75 -4.26 -9.24 -12.61
CA LEU A 75 -5.13 -9.64 -13.72
C LEU A 75 -5.54 -8.48 -14.65
N ARG A 76 -5.31 -7.23 -14.23
CA ARG A 76 -5.67 -6.01 -14.98
C ARG A 76 -4.45 -5.26 -15.53
N ALA A 77 -3.25 -5.73 -15.20
CA ALA A 77 -1.99 -5.21 -15.72
C ALA A 77 -1.64 -5.95 -17.01
#